data_AF-A0A2M9IDN1-F1
#
_entry.id   AF-A0A2M9IDN1-F1
#
_cell.length_a   1.000
_cell.length_b   1.000
_cell.length_c   1.000
_cell.angle_alpha   90.00
_cell.angle_beta   90.00
_cell.angle_gamma   90.00
#
_symmetry.space_group_name_H-M   'P 1'
#
loop_
_entity.id
_entity.type
_entity.pdbx_description
1 polymer ?
#
loop_
_entity_poly.entity_id
_entity_poly.type
_entity_poly.pdbx_seq_one_letter_code
_entity_poly.pdbx_strand_id
1 'polypeptide(L)'
;MSDTEQGTRSGRLADPDVEARLARLDELLAGLEAAPGPTVRSALEAVRLLTEVYGEALGRVLDRADGELTGRLTDDELVGHLLVLHEIHPEPAERRAERAVERLRPAVRERGGDVEWVGVEEQVARVRVTTGGGGCGAGCGGGTDDVSDAVRAAVLAAAPELAAVEAVAAAAERQAAPAFVPLDTLMRRSAPQSQEPR
;
A
#
# COMPACT_ATOMS: atom_id res chain seq x y z
N MET A 1 -17.65 33.67 -36.32
CA MET A 1 -16.42 34.20 -35.69
C MET A 1 -15.90 33.08 -34.80
N SER A 2 -14.77 32.49 -35.24
CA SER A 2 -13.90 31.51 -34.55
C SER A 2 -14.59 30.21 -34.13
N ASP A 3 -14.58 29.10 -34.88
CA ASP A 3 -13.48 28.37 -35.53
C ASP A 3 -12.39 27.88 -34.57
N THR A 4 -12.12 26.56 -34.68
CA THR A 4 -10.90 25.83 -34.26
C THR A 4 -10.71 25.68 -32.73
N GLU A 5 -10.85 24.51 -32.08
CA GLU A 5 -9.82 23.45 -31.96
C GLU A 5 -10.33 22.21 -31.17
N GLN A 6 -11.23 21.37 -31.71
CA GLN A 6 -11.61 20.09 -31.02
C GLN A 6 -11.44 18.83 -31.88
N GLY A 7 -10.76 18.94 -33.03
CA GLY A 7 -10.21 17.80 -33.74
C GLY A 7 -8.72 17.64 -33.42
N THR A 8 -8.28 16.44 -32.99
CA THR A 8 -6.88 15.94 -32.87
C THR A 8 -6.28 15.72 -31.46
N ARG A 9 -6.97 15.00 -30.55
CA ARG A 9 -6.27 14.12 -29.57
C ARG A 9 -6.64 12.64 -29.74
N SER A 10 -6.93 12.24 -30.97
CA SER A 10 -7.33 10.88 -31.36
C SER A 10 -6.15 9.90 -31.16
N GLY A 11 -6.19 9.07 -30.13
CA GLY A 11 -5.22 7.98 -29.91
C GLY A 11 -4.88 7.61 -28.46
N ARG A 12 -5.27 8.41 -27.46
CA ARG A 12 -5.04 8.09 -26.04
C ARG A 12 -6.18 7.26 -25.47
N LEU A 13 -5.83 6.30 -24.62
CA LEU A 13 -6.79 5.48 -23.88
C LEU A 13 -7.25 6.22 -22.62
N ALA A 14 -8.51 6.06 -22.24
CA ALA A 14 -8.97 6.43 -20.91
C ALA A 14 -8.57 5.36 -19.89
N ASP A 15 -8.55 5.69 -18.60
CA ASP A 15 -8.10 4.77 -17.55
C ASP A 15 -8.86 3.42 -17.56
N PRO A 16 -10.19 3.38 -17.72
CA PRO A 16 -10.91 2.10 -17.83
C PRO A 16 -10.50 1.25 -19.05
N ASP A 17 -10.10 1.90 -20.16
CA ASP A 17 -9.63 1.22 -21.36
C ASP A 17 -8.20 0.67 -21.20
N VAL A 18 -7.41 1.28 -20.32
CA VAL A 18 -6.08 0.79 -19.91
C VAL A 18 -6.25 -0.42 -19.01
N GLU A 19 -7.08 -0.32 -17.97
CA GLU A 19 -7.39 -1.43 -17.06
C GLU A 19 -7.89 -2.67 -17.83
N ALA A 20 -8.83 -2.48 -18.76
CA ALA A 20 -9.33 -3.58 -19.60
C ALA A 20 -8.23 -4.22 -20.46
N ARG A 21 -7.25 -3.44 -20.94
CA ARG A 21 -6.11 -3.96 -21.70
C ARG A 21 -5.10 -4.69 -20.82
N LEU A 22 -4.87 -4.21 -19.60
CA LEU A 22 -4.00 -4.89 -18.64
C LEU A 22 -4.59 -6.24 -18.25
N ALA A 23 -5.88 -6.29 -17.89
CA ALA A 23 -6.56 -7.55 -17.61
C ALA A 23 -6.48 -8.53 -18.79
N ARG A 24 -6.66 -8.03 -20.02
CA ARG A 24 -6.53 -8.85 -21.22
C ARG A 24 -5.09 -9.31 -21.47
N LEU A 25 -4.10 -8.47 -21.19
CA LEU A 25 -2.69 -8.83 -21.31
C LEU A 25 -2.36 -9.97 -20.33
N ASP A 26 -2.83 -9.89 -19.09
CA ASP A 26 -2.63 -10.92 -18.07
C ASP A 26 -3.21 -12.27 -18.51
N GLU A 27 -4.44 -12.28 -19.04
CA GLU A 27 -5.07 -13.49 -19.59
C GLU A 27 -4.23 -14.12 -20.72
N LEU A 28 -3.69 -13.29 -21.62
CA LEU A 28 -2.89 -13.75 -22.75
C LEU A 28 -1.52 -14.27 -22.30
N LEU A 29 -0.88 -13.60 -21.36
CA LEU A 29 0.40 -14.03 -20.80
C LEU A 29 0.24 -15.35 -20.04
N ALA A 30 -0.78 -15.48 -19.19
CA ALA A 30 -1.08 -16.74 -18.51
C ALA A 30 -1.36 -17.89 -19.51
N GLY A 31 -2.07 -17.61 -20.60
CA GLY A 31 -2.30 -18.56 -21.67
C GLY A 31 -1.02 -18.98 -22.41
N LEU A 32 -0.08 -18.05 -22.61
CA LEU A 32 1.23 -18.34 -23.20
C LEU A 32 2.08 -19.18 -22.25
N GLU A 33 2.14 -18.85 -20.96
CA GLU A 33 2.94 -19.59 -19.96
C GLU A 33 2.49 -21.05 -19.81
N ALA A 34 1.19 -21.32 -19.95
CA ALA A 34 0.65 -22.68 -19.90
C ALA A 34 0.94 -23.51 -21.16
N ALA A 35 1.33 -22.88 -22.28
CA ALA A 35 1.47 -23.54 -23.57
C ALA A 35 2.92 -24.03 -23.82
N PRO A 36 3.13 -25.29 -24.25
CA PRO A 36 4.45 -25.78 -24.59
C PRO A 36 4.81 -25.45 -26.05
N GLY A 37 6.08 -25.12 -26.31
CA GLY A 37 6.62 -25.08 -27.68
C GLY A 37 7.67 -23.99 -27.92
N PRO A 38 8.47 -24.12 -28.99
CA PRO A 38 9.48 -23.12 -29.34
C PRO A 38 8.89 -21.75 -29.67
N THR A 39 7.74 -21.68 -30.35
CA THR A 39 7.08 -20.42 -30.70
C THR A 39 6.65 -19.62 -29.46
N VAL A 40 6.13 -20.30 -28.43
CA VAL A 40 5.73 -19.66 -27.16
C VAL A 40 6.95 -19.07 -26.46
N ARG A 41 8.07 -19.80 -26.41
CA ARG A 41 9.31 -19.29 -25.83
C ARG A 41 9.80 -18.03 -26.53
N SER A 42 9.80 -18.02 -27.86
CA SER A 42 10.16 -16.83 -28.64
C SER A 42 9.18 -15.67 -28.44
N ALA A 43 7.90 -15.93 -28.24
CA ALA A 43 6.91 -14.90 -27.93
C ALA A 43 7.16 -14.26 -26.55
N LEU A 44 7.39 -15.08 -25.51
CA LEU A 44 7.72 -14.60 -24.17
C LEU A 44 9.06 -13.85 -24.15
N GLU A 45 10.06 -14.33 -24.88
CA GLU A 45 11.34 -13.64 -25.07
C GLU A 45 11.15 -12.28 -25.76
N ALA A 46 10.31 -12.20 -26.79
CA ALA A 46 10.01 -10.94 -27.45
C ALA A 46 9.33 -9.94 -26.51
N VAL A 47 8.38 -10.39 -25.68
CA VAL A 47 7.74 -9.53 -24.66
C VAL A 47 8.79 -9.03 -23.65
N ARG A 48 9.65 -9.92 -23.15
CA ARG A 48 10.72 -9.56 -22.22
C ARG A 48 11.70 -8.55 -22.81
N LEU A 49 12.15 -8.75 -24.04
CA LEU A 49 13.04 -7.79 -24.72
C LEU A 49 12.35 -6.44 -24.92
N LEU A 50 11.05 -6.45 -25.22
CA LEU A 50 10.28 -5.22 -25.38
C LEU A 50 10.18 -4.45 -24.05
N THR A 51 9.90 -5.14 -22.95
CA THR A 51 9.83 -4.51 -21.62
C THR A 51 11.18 -3.98 -21.19
N GLU A 52 12.28 -4.71 -21.43
CA GLU A 52 13.65 -4.23 -21.17
C GLU A 52 13.94 -2.92 -21.94
N VAL A 53 13.63 -2.87 -23.24
CA VAL A 53 13.85 -1.68 -24.07
C VAL A 53 13.00 -0.49 -23.62
N TYR A 54 11.73 -0.72 -23.25
CA TYR A 54 10.86 0.34 -22.76
C TYR A 54 11.28 0.85 -21.38
N GLY A 55 11.75 -0.03 -20.49
CA GLY A 55 12.33 0.36 -19.19
C GLY A 55 13.54 1.28 -19.37
N GLU A 56 14.47 0.92 -20.25
CA GLU A 56 15.62 1.76 -20.58
C GLU A 56 15.20 3.13 -21.17
N ALA A 57 14.18 3.14 -22.04
CA ALA A 57 13.66 4.38 -22.60
C ALA A 57 13.04 5.29 -21.53
N LEU A 58 12.28 4.71 -20.58
CA LEU A 58 11.70 5.43 -19.44
C LEU A 58 12.80 5.96 -18.51
N GLY A 59 13.83 5.17 -18.23
CA GLY A 59 14.99 5.60 -17.43
C GLY A 59 15.66 6.84 -18.03
N ARG A 60 15.89 6.85 -19.36
CA ARG A 60 16.48 8.01 -20.05
C ARG A 60 15.61 9.27 -20.03
N VAL A 61 14.29 9.10 -19.95
CA VAL A 61 13.34 10.22 -19.77
C VAL A 61 13.49 10.77 -18.36
N LEU A 62 13.55 9.90 -17.35
CA LEU A 62 13.78 10.29 -15.95
C LEU A 62 15.11 11.01 -15.75
N ASP A 63 16.19 10.53 -16.34
CA ASP A 63 17.51 11.18 -16.26
C ASP A 63 17.53 12.62 -16.80
N ARG A 64 16.55 12.97 -17.64
CA ARG A 64 16.40 14.31 -18.25
C ARG A 64 15.33 15.14 -17.57
N ALA A 65 14.52 14.55 -16.70
CA ALA A 65 13.48 15.24 -15.99
C ALA A 65 14.09 16.11 -14.88
N ASP A 66 13.54 17.31 -14.70
CA ASP A 66 13.78 18.09 -13.49
C ASP A 66 12.93 17.54 -12.33
N GLY A 67 13.10 18.11 -11.14
CA GLY A 67 12.37 17.67 -9.95
C GLY A 67 10.86 17.81 -10.07
N GLU A 68 10.37 18.83 -10.78
CA GLU A 68 8.94 19.06 -10.98
C GLU A 68 8.33 18.02 -11.91
N LEU A 69 8.98 17.76 -13.06
CA LEU A 69 8.53 16.73 -13.99
C LEU A 69 8.64 15.35 -13.35
N THR A 70 9.70 15.07 -12.60
CA THR A 70 9.87 13.81 -11.87
C THR A 70 8.71 13.59 -10.91
N GLY A 71 8.37 14.60 -10.10
CA GLY A 71 7.22 14.54 -9.19
C GLY A 71 5.91 14.25 -9.92
N ARG A 72 5.65 14.94 -11.03
CA ARG A 72 4.46 14.70 -11.87
C ARG A 72 4.40 13.29 -12.46
N LEU A 73 5.54 12.72 -12.86
CA LEU A 73 5.59 11.34 -13.38
C LEU A 73 5.32 10.32 -12.27
N THR A 74 5.81 10.56 -11.05
CA THR A 74 5.55 9.70 -9.88
C THR A 74 4.16 9.87 -9.26
N ASP A 75 3.49 10.99 -9.57
CA ASP A 75 2.11 11.26 -9.15
C ASP A 75 1.07 10.62 -10.08
N ASP A 76 1.44 10.38 -11.34
CA ASP A 76 0.62 9.62 -12.28
C ASP A 76 0.65 8.13 -11.91
N GLU A 77 -0.51 7.55 -11.67
CA GLU A 77 -0.63 6.17 -11.16
C GLU A 77 -0.09 5.13 -12.14
N LEU A 78 -0.44 5.25 -13.43
CA LEU A 78 0.01 4.31 -14.44
C LEU A 78 1.52 4.41 -14.66
N VAL A 79 2.03 5.64 -14.79
CA VAL A 79 3.47 5.87 -14.96
C VAL A 79 4.23 5.39 -13.74
N GLY A 80 3.77 5.74 -12.53
CA GLY A 80 4.36 5.27 -11.28
C GLY A 80 4.51 3.75 -11.23
N HIS A 81 3.44 3.01 -11.55
CA HIS A 81 3.49 1.54 -11.61
C HIS A 81 4.48 1.01 -12.67
N LEU A 82 4.58 1.64 -13.84
CA LEU A 82 5.57 1.27 -14.86
C LEU A 82 7.00 1.51 -14.38
N LEU A 83 7.26 2.63 -13.69
CA LEU A 83 8.58 2.90 -13.13
C LEU A 83 8.98 1.87 -12.07
N VAL A 84 8.02 1.41 -11.26
CA VAL A 84 8.22 0.32 -10.29
C VAL A 84 8.49 -1.00 -11.01
N LEU A 85 7.67 -1.36 -12.01
CA LEU A 85 7.84 -2.58 -12.81
C LEU A 85 9.24 -2.69 -13.44
N HIS A 86 9.80 -1.53 -13.83
CA HIS A 86 11.13 -1.44 -14.43
C HIS A 86 12.26 -1.16 -13.44
N GLU A 87 12.00 -1.17 -12.13
CA GLU A 87 13.00 -0.93 -11.07
C GLU A 87 13.73 0.43 -11.17
N ILE A 88 13.09 1.44 -11.78
CA ILE A 88 13.65 2.78 -12.03
C ILE A 88 12.91 3.88 -11.25
N HIS A 89 12.02 3.52 -10.33
CA HIS A 89 11.28 4.49 -9.55
C HIS A 89 12.21 5.29 -8.63
N PRO A 90 12.15 6.65 -8.62
CA PRO A 90 13.10 7.47 -7.87
C PRO A 90 12.85 7.45 -6.35
N GLU A 91 11.60 7.19 -5.93
CA GLU A 91 11.26 7.03 -4.51
C GLU A 91 11.55 5.59 -4.03
N PRO A 92 12.14 5.42 -2.82
CA PRO A 92 12.34 4.11 -2.22
C PRO A 92 10.99 3.44 -1.89
N ALA A 93 11.00 2.10 -1.82
CA ALA A 93 9.79 1.29 -1.58
C ALA A 93 8.99 1.73 -0.35
N GLU A 94 9.66 2.05 0.76
CA GLU A 94 9.01 2.55 1.99
C GLU A 94 8.20 3.83 1.75
N ARG A 95 8.76 4.79 0.99
CA ARG A 95 8.08 6.06 0.68
C ARG A 95 6.91 5.83 -0.27
N ARG A 96 7.06 4.94 -1.25
CA ARG A 96 5.95 4.56 -2.14
C ARG A 96 4.80 3.93 -1.36
N ALA A 97 5.11 3.02 -0.44
CA ALA A 97 4.13 2.36 0.41
C ALA A 97 3.40 3.35 1.33
N GLU A 98 4.15 4.25 1.98
CA GLU A 98 3.59 5.35 2.80
C GLU A 98 2.60 6.19 1.97
N ARG A 99 3.01 6.65 0.79
CA ARG A 99 2.15 7.44 -0.11
C ARG A 99 0.90 6.69 -0.56
N ALA A 100 1.00 5.39 -0.83
CA ALA A 100 -0.15 4.57 -1.18
C ALA A 100 -1.18 4.53 -0.05
N VAL A 101 -0.73 4.40 1.20
CA VAL A 101 -1.59 4.47 2.38
C VAL A 101 -2.22 5.86 2.52
N GLU A 102 -1.44 6.93 2.34
CA GLU A 102 -1.93 8.31 2.40
C GLU A 102 -3.04 8.59 1.39
N ARG A 103 -2.90 8.09 0.16
CA ARG A 103 -3.92 8.22 -0.91
C ARG A 103 -5.22 7.48 -0.57
N LEU A 104 -5.16 6.39 0.19
CA LEU A 104 -6.34 5.65 0.62
C LEU A 104 -7.08 6.31 1.80
N ARG A 105 -6.41 7.13 2.62
CA ARG A 105 -7.01 7.72 3.83
C ARG A 105 -8.35 8.43 3.58
N PRO A 106 -8.54 9.26 2.54
CA PRO A 106 -9.83 9.91 2.29
C PRO A 106 -10.97 8.90 2.08
N ALA A 107 -10.74 7.89 1.24
CA ALA A 107 -11.74 6.86 0.95
C ALA A 107 -12.04 5.97 2.16
N VAL A 108 -11.05 5.72 3.03
CA VAL A 108 -11.25 4.97 4.29
C VAL A 108 -12.04 5.82 5.29
N ARG A 109 -11.77 7.12 5.38
CA ARG A 109 -12.49 8.07 6.25
C ARG A 109 -13.94 8.26 5.87
N GLU A 110 -14.26 8.26 4.57
CA GLU A 110 -15.64 8.28 4.08
C GLU A 110 -16.45 7.08 4.58
N ARG A 111 -15.79 5.94 4.82
CA ARG A 111 -16.38 4.72 5.38
C ARG A 111 -16.32 4.66 6.91
N GLY A 112 -15.93 5.77 7.54
CA GLY A 112 -15.84 5.92 8.99
C GLY A 112 -14.57 5.33 9.61
N GLY A 113 -13.58 4.91 8.84
CA GLY A 113 -12.30 4.42 9.37
C GLY A 113 -11.16 5.43 9.30
N ASP A 114 -9.97 5.01 9.71
CA ASP A 114 -8.72 5.68 9.39
C ASP A 114 -7.64 4.63 9.09
N VAL A 115 -6.64 5.01 8.31
CA VAL A 115 -5.48 4.16 8.01
C VAL A 115 -4.21 4.99 8.17
N GLU A 116 -3.21 4.45 8.85
CA GLU A 116 -1.96 5.15 9.14
C GLU A 116 -0.76 4.26 8.85
N TRP A 117 0.21 4.82 8.13
CA TRP A 117 1.51 4.19 7.95
C TRP A 117 2.27 4.17 9.29
N VAL A 118 2.80 3.00 9.66
CA VAL A 118 3.60 2.85 10.89
C VAL A 118 5.09 2.72 10.55
N GLY A 119 5.43 2.02 9.45
CA GLY A 119 6.80 1.80 9.01
C GLY A 119 6.98 0.42 8.39
N VAL A 120 8.22 0.10 8.01
CA VAL A 120 8.62 -1.23 7.51
C VAL A 120 9.61 -1.88 8.48
N GLU A 121 9.36 -3.14 8.82
CA GLU A 121 10.27 -3.99 9.59
C GLU A 121 10.49 -5.28 8.82
N GLU A 122 11.75 -5.66 8.55
CA GLU A 122 12.10 -6.92 7.88
C GLU A 122 11.34 -7.19 6.56
N GLN A 123 11.12 -6.14 5.75
CA GLN A 123 10.32 -6.17 4.50
C GLN A 123 8.81 -6.36 4.69
N VAL A 124 8.31 -6.24 5.93
CA VAL A 124 6.89 -6.25 6.23
C VAL A 124 6.43 -4.83 6.53
N ALA A 125 5.48 -4.34 5.73
CA ALA A 125 4.83 -3.06 5.99
C ALA A 125 3.85 -3.18 7.16
N ARG A 126 3.95 -2.25 8.11
CA ARG A 126 3.02 -2.11 9.22
C ARG A 126 2.10 -0.93 8.98
N VAL A 127 0.81 -1.22 9.02
CA VAL A 127 -0.23 -0.21 8.84
C VAL A 127 -1.23 -0.31 9.97
N ARG A 128 -1.61 0.81 10.58
CA ARG A 128 -2.66 0.86 11.58
C ARG A 128 -3.97 1.16 10.87
N VAL A 129 -4.94 0.25 10.98
CA VAL A 129 -6.31 0.46 10.47
C VAL A 129 -7.25 0.63 11.66
N THR A 130 -7.99 1.73 11.69
CA THR A 130 -9.10 1.95 12.63
C THR A 130 -10.41 1.98 11.86
N THR A 131 -11.47 1.43 12.44
CA THR A 131 -12.82 1.51 11.87
C THR A 131 -13.75 2.10 12.93
N GLY A 132 -14.46 3.17 12.59
CA GLY A 132 -15.30 3.98 13.49
C GLY A 132 -16.66 3.38 13.80
N GLY A 133 -16.75 2.05 13.87
CA GLY A 133 -17.93 1.30 14.30
C GLY A 133 -17.62 0.50 15.55
N GLY A 134 -17.68 1.13 16.73
CA GLY A 134 -17.63 0.41 17.99
C GLY A 134 -18.95 -0.31 18.29
N GLY A 135 -18.94 -1.63 18.42
CA GLY A 135 -20.09 -2.38 18.92
C GLY A 135 -20.07 -3.90 18.71
N CYS A 136 -19.40 -4.59 19.63
CA CYS A 136 -19.45 -6.02 19.97
C CYS A 136 -20.68 -6.82 19.50
N GLY A 137 -20.45 -7.98 18.87
CA GLY A 137 -21.42 -9.07 18.82
C GLY A 137 -21.39 -9.88 17.52
N ALA A 138 -20.92 -11.13 17.63
CA ALA A 138 -21.28 -12.26 16.77
C ALA A 138 -21.50 -11.99 15.26
N GLY A 139 -20.52 -12.38 14.44
CA GLY A 139 -20.79 -12.93 13.10
C GLY A 139 -21.25 -11.94 12.03
N CYS A 140 -20.34 -11.09 11.55
CA CYS A 140 -20.38 -10.55 10.19
C CYS A 140 -18.95 -10.18 9.73
N GLY A 141 -18.17 -11.19 9.33
CA GLY A 141 -16.79 -11.03 8.85
C GLY A 141 -16.72 -10.51 7.43
N GLY A 142 -16.90 -9.20 7.22
CA GLY A 142 -16.71 -8.59 5.89
C GLY A 142 -16.09 -7.20 5.94
N GLY A 143 -16.60 -6.29 6.78
CA GLY A 143 -16.25 -4.87 6.66
C GLY A 143 -14.81 -4.47 7.05
N THR A 144 -14.17 -5.17 7.98
CA THR A 144 -12.78 -4.90 8.39
C THR A 144 -11.76 -5.55 7.47
N ASP A 145 -12.11 -6.73 6.95
CA ASP A 145 -11.23 -7.52 6.10
C ASP A 145 -11.13 -6.87 4.71
N ASP A 146 -12.24 -6.35 4.17
CA ASP A 146 -12.26 -5.63 2.88
C ASP A 146 -11.36 -4.38 2.86
N VAL A 147 -11.35 -3.58 3.93
CA VAL A 147 -10.49 -2.38 4.02
C VAL A 147 -9.02 -2.78 4.18
N SER A 148 -8.75 -3.78 5.01
CA SER A 148 -7.39 -4.30 5.21
C SER A 148 -6.83 -4.90 3.93
N ASP A 149 -7.65 -5.62 3.16
CA ASP A 149 -7.26 -6.22 1.88
C ASP A 149 -7.02 -5.16 0.80
N ALA A 150 -7.86 -4.12 0.74
CA ALA A 150 -7.64 -3.00 -0.16
C ALA A 150 -6.34 -2.24 0.15
N VAL A 151 -6.05 -2.00 1.44
CA VAL A 151 -4.79 -1.39 1.88
C VAL A 151 -3.60 -2.27 1.54
N ARG A 152 -3.70 -3.59 1.81
CA ARG A 152 -2.65 -4.55 1.44
C ARG A 152 -2.39 -4.54 -0.06
N ALA A 153 -3.44 -4.62 -0.88
CA ALA A 153 -3.33 -4.62 -2.33
C ALA A 153 -2.66 -3.34 -2.84
N ALA A 154 -3.08 -2.17 -2.33
CA ALA A 154 -2.48 -0.90 -2.73
C ALA A 154 -1.00 -0.78 -2.32
N VAL A 155 -0.65 -1.21 -1.11
CA VAL A 155 0.75 -1.19 -0.63
C VAL A 155 1.62 -2.13 -1.45
N LEU A 156 1.17 -3.35 -1.73
CA LEU A 156 1.95 -4.32 -2.51
C LEU A 156 2.04 -3.93 -4.00
N ALA A 157 1.02 -3.27 -4.55
CA ALA A 157 1.09 -2.69 -5.88
C ALA A 157 2.11 -1.54 -5.93
N ALA A 158 2.12 -0.69 -4.90
CA ALA A 158 3.03 0.43 -4.83
C ALA A 158 4.46 0.05 -4.43
N ALA A 159 4.68 -1.09 -3.77
CA ALA A 159 5.97 -1.56 -3.27
C ALA A 159 6.05 -3.10 -3.30
N PRO A 160 6.19 -3.71 -4.49
CA PRO A 160 6.19 -5.17 -4.68
C PRO A 160 7.41 -5.87 -4.06
N GLU A 161 8.43 -5.11 -3.65
CA GLU A 161 9.62 -5.61 -2.96
C GLU A 161 9.33 -5.98 -1.50
N LEU A 162 8.18 -5.53 -0.96
CA LEU A 162 7.73 -5.90 0.37
C LEU A 162 7.15 -7.31 0.37
N ALA A 163 7.50 -8.10 1.39
CA ALA A 163 7.05 -9.48 1.52
C ALA A 163 5.59 -9.59 1.98
N ALA A 164 5.14 -8.67 2.82
CA ALA A 164 3.79 -8.68 3.39
C ALA A 164 3.36 -7.30 3.91
N VAL A 165 2.06 -7.18 4.17
CA VAL A 165 1.44 -6.04 4.84
C VAL A 165 0.64 -6.55 6.03
N GLU A 166 0.99 -6.08 7.22
CA GLU A 166 0.36 -6.45 8.48
C GLU A 166 -0.36 -5.26 9.09
N ALA A 167 -1.63 -5.50 9.44
CA ALA A 167 -2.41 -4.55 10.21
C ALA A 167 -1.96 -4.61 11.67
N VAL A 168 -1.33 -3.54 12.14
CA VAL A 168 -1.11 -3.37 13.58
C VAL A 168 -2.47 -3.01 14.15
N ALA A 169 -3.02 -3.89 15.01
CA ALA A 169 -4.19 -3.54 15.79
C ALA A 169 -3.92 -2.18 16.42
N ALA A 170 -4.86 -1.24 16.31
CA ALA A 170 -4.80 -0.06 17.15
C ALA A 170 -4.70 -0.60 18.57
N ALA A 171 -3.49 -0.56 19.14
CA ALA A 171 -3.39 -0.59 20.56
C ALA A 171 -4.31 0.56 20.95
N ALA A 172 -5.48 0.24 21.50
CA ALA A 172 -5.96 1.01 22.62
C ALA A 172 -4.69 1.22 23.40
N GLU A 173 -4.18 2.45 23.41
CA GLU A 173 -3.10 2.82 24.26
C GLU A 173 -3.57 2.31 25.62
N ARG A 174 -3.07 1.14 26.02
CA ARG A 174 -2.91 0.86 27.41
C ARG A 174 -1.90 1.91 27.75
N GLN A 175 -2.41 3.10 28.07
CA GLN A 175 -1.93 3.90 29.15
C GLN A 175 -1.75 2.88 30.27
N ALA A 176 -0.59 2.23 30.29
CA ALA A 176 0.05 1.91 31.53
C ALA A 176 0.27 3.29 32.12
N ALA A 177 -0.78 3.83 32.76
CA ALA A 177 -0.58 4.76 33.84
C ALA A 177 0.52 4.10 34.66
N PRO A 178 1.69 4.73 34.85
CA PRO A 178 2.69 4.13 35.71
C PRO A 178 1.94 3.87 37.02
N ALA A 179 1.81 2.59 37.38
CA ALA A 179 1.28 2.20 38.67
C ALA A 179 2.34 2.58 39.69
N PHE A 180 2.47 3.89 39.91
CA PHE A 180 3.25 4.46 40.97
C PHE A 180 2.45 4.17 42.23
N VAL A 181 2.78 3.06 42.88
CA VAL A 181 2.32 2.78 44.23
C VAL A 181 3.29 3.52 45.16
N PRO A 182 2.87 4.60 45.83
CA PRO A 182 3.71 5.26 46.82
C PRO A 182 4.12 4.24 47.90
N LEU A 183 5.39 4.22 48.29
CA LEU A 183 5.91 3.30 49.31
C LEU A 183 5.18 3.44 50.65
N ASP A 184 4.59 4.61 50.92
CA ASP A 184 3.77 4.90 52.10
C ASP A 184 2.53 3.98 52.20
N THR A 185 2.05 3.49 51.05
CA THR A 185 0.90 2.58 50.95
C THR A 185 1.26 1.13 51.31
N LEU A 186 2.53 0.73 51.13
CA LEU A 186 3.04 -0.58 51.55
C LEU A 186 3.42 -0.59 53.03
N MET A 187 3.92 0.52 53.56
CA MET A 187 4.31 0.61 54.97
C MET A 187 3.11 0.62 55.94
N ARG A 188 1.89 0.90 55.46
CA ARG A 188 0.67 0.86 56.28
C ARG A 188 0.09 -0.53 56.50
N ARG A 189 0.63 -1.58 55.85
CA ARG A 189 0.14 -2.97 56.00
C ARG A 189 1.18 -3.92 56.57
N SER A 190 1.93 -3.47 57.57
CA SER A 190 2.67 -4.37 58.46
C SER A 190 2.63 -3.84 59.89
N ALA A 191 1.49 -4.05 60.53
CA ALA A 191 1.44 -4.20 61.99
C ALA A 191 0.86 -5.59 62.27
N PRO A 192 1.65 -6.54 62.79
CA PRO A 192 1.10 -7.76 63.36
C PRO A 192 0.31 -7.39 64.61
N GLN A 193 -0.95 -7.82 64.69
CA GLN A 193 -1.72 -7.74 65.93
C GLN A 193 -1.16 -8.78 66.90
N SER A 194 -0.26 -8.35 67.78
CA SER A 194 0.07 -9.08 69.01
C SER A 194 -0.81 -8.51 70.12
N GLN A 195 -1.82 -9.29 70.51
CA GLN A 195 -2.72 -8.97 71.60
C GLN A 195 -2.47 -9.97 72.74
N GLU A 196 -1.90 -9.49 73.84
CA GLU A 196 -1.79 -10.17 75.14
C GLU A 196 -1.33 -9.13 76.20
N PRO A 197 -1.44 -9.37 77.52
CA PRO A 197 -2.60 -9.76 78.33
C PRO A 197 -2.80 -8.79 79.54
N ARG A 198 -3.95 -8.85 80.23
CA ARG A 198 -4.07 -8.60 81.67
C ARG A 198 -5.31 -9.29 82.24
#